data_AF-A0A1I7VN92-F1
#
_entry.id   AF-A0A1I7VN92-F1
#
_cell.length_a   1.000
_cell.length_b   1.000
_cell.length_c   1.000
_cell.angle_alpha   90.00
_cell.angle_beta   90.00
_cell.angle_gamma   90.00
#
_symmetry.space_group_name_H-M   'P 1'
#
loop_
_entity.id
_entity.type
_entity.pdbx_description
1 polymer ?
#
loop_
_entity_poly.entity_id
_entity_poly.type
_entity_poly.pdbx_seq_one_letter_code
_entity_poly.pdbx_strand_id
1 'polypeptide(L)'
;MGPICILCPTGVHRSGTYAVLDIVLDRVTAEKKVGLLETASIVRKQRYGCMSYYSHYSHVADLVVRYAVATGVVDIGRINQKE
;
A
#
# COMPACT_ATOMS: atom_id res chain seq x y z
N MET A 1 10.26 -20.84 -7.23
CA MET A 1 8.96 -20.20 -7.53
C MET A 1 9.21 -19.05 -8.49
N GLY A 2 8.38 -18.88 -9.52
CA GLY A 2 8.53 -17.83 -10.54
C GLY A 2 7.81 -16.51 -10.18
N PRO A 3 7.94 -15.46 -11.01
CA PRO A 3 7.24 -14.20 -10.79
C PRO A 3 5.72 -14.35 -10.94
N ILE A 4 4.96 -13.58 -10.17
CA ILE A 4 3.49 -13.50 -10.28
C ILE A 4 3.14 -12.47 -11.35
N CYS A 5 2.31 -12.85 -12.32
CA CYS A 5 1.82 -11.94 -13.36
C CYS A 5 0.56 -11.19 -12.88
N ILE A 6 0.64 -9.87 -12.77
CA ILE A 6 -0.49 -9.00 -12.36
C ILE A 6 -0.88 -8.10 -13.54
N LEU A 7 -2.11 -8.21 -14.02
CA LEU A 7 -2.60 -7.47 -15.18
C LEU A 7 -3.79 -6.55 -14.83
N CYS A 8 -3.81 -5.38 -15.48
CA CYS A 8 -5.01 -4.56 -15.64
C CYS A 8 -4.99 -3.94 -17.06
N PRO A 9 -6.06 -3.29 -17.55
CA PRO A 9 -6.14 -2.80 -18.94
C PRO A 9 -4.97 -1.93 -19.37
N THR A 10 -4.43 -1.10 -18.48
CA THR A 10 -3.25 -0.27 -18.74
C THR A 10 -1.95 -0.86 -18.16
N GLY A 11 -2.06 -1.94 -17.39
CA GLY A 11 -0.92 -2.56 -16.70
C GLY A 11 -0.20 -1.66 -15.69
N VAL A 12 -0.79 -0.54 -15.27
CA VAL A 12 -0.17 0.42 -14.34
C VAL A 12 -1.05 0.81 -13.15
N HIS A 13 -2.37 0.96 -13.34
CA HIS A 13 -3.23 1.51 -12.29
C HIS A 13 -3.58 0.46 -11.24
N ARG A 14 -4.53 -0.45 -11.54
CA ARG A 14 -4.98 -1.47 -10.58
C ARG A 14 -3.88 -2.47 -10.24
N SER A 15 -3.06 -2.83 -11.24
CA SER A 15 -1.90 -3.71 -11.02
C SER A 15 -0.84 -3.05 -10.14
N GLY A 16 -0.57 -1.76 -10.33
CA GLY A 16 0.35 -1.01 -9.48
C GLY A 16 -0.19 -0.81 -8.06
N THR A 17 -1.50 -0.53 -7.92
CA THR A 17 -2.19 -0.46 -6.63
C THR A 17 -2.07 -1.77 -5.87
N TYR A 18 -2.34 -2.91 -6.52
CA TYR A 18 -2.19 -4.21 -5.90
C TYR A 18 -0.74 -4.46 -5.46
N ALA A 19 0.23 -4.26 -6.35
CA ALA A 19 1.64 -4.52 -6.03
C ALA A 19 2.16 -3.65 -4.87
N VAL A 20 1.81 -2.35 -4.84
CA VAL A 20 2.21 -1.46 -3.74
C VAL A 20 1.52 -1.87 -2.44
N LEU A 21 0.22 -2.18 -2.48
CA LEU A 21 -0.53 -2.58 -1.29
C LEU A 21 0.03 -3.87 -0.70
N ASP A 22 0.29 -4.89 -1.52
CA ASP A 22 0.83 -6.18 -1.10
C ASP A 22 2.17 -6.02 -0.34
N ILE A 23 3.11 -5.28 -0.92
CA ILE A 23 4.41 -4.98 -0.29
C ILE A 23 4.24 -4.22 1.03
N VAL A 24 3.32 -3.26 1.08
CA VAL A 24 3.09 -2.44 2.29
C VAL A 24 2.43 -3.27 3.38
N LEU A 25 1.44 -4.11 3.06
CA LEU A 25 0.75 -4.93 4.06
C LEU A 25 1.67 -6.00 4.65
N ASP A 26 2.54 -6.60 3.82
CA ASP A 26 3.56 -7.54 4.28
C ASP A 26 4.53 -6.86 5.27
N ARG A 27 5.02 -5.66 4.92
CA ARG A 27 5.86 -4.84 5.81
C ARG A 27 5.17 -4.41 7.10
N VAL A 28 3.91 -4.00 7.03
CA VAL A 28 3.13 -3.64 8.23
C VAL A 28 3.00 -4.84 9.14
N THR A 29 2.82 -6.04 8.58
CA THR A 29 2.63 -7.26 9.37
C THR A 29 3.95 -7.69 10.01
N ALA A 30 5.04 -7.75 9.24
CA ALA A 30 6.35 -8.24 9.65
C ALA A 30 7.16 -7.23 10.49
N GLU A 31 7.18 -5.95 10.09
CA GLU A 31 8.09 -4.94 10.65
C GLU A 31 7.38 -3.81 11.41
N LYS A 32 6.04 -3.77 11.40
CA LYS A 32 5.24 -2.66 11.96
C LYS A 32 5.56 -1.30 11.34
N LYS A 33 5.95 -1.29 10.05
CA LYS A 33 6.26 -0.09 9.26
C LYS A 33 5.42 -0.04 7.99
N VAL A 34 4.95 1.15 7.63
CA VAL A 34 4.12 1.35 6.43
C VAL A 34 4.97 1.62 5.18
N GLY A 35 5.87 2.61 5.20
CA GLY A 35 6.79 2.91 4.10
C GLY A 35 6.14 3.17 2.73
N LEU A 36 4.94 3.78 2.69
CA LEU A 36 4.13 3.88 1.47
C LEU A 36 4.79 4.73 0.37
N LEU A 37 5.40 5.86 0.72
CA LEU A 37 6.08 6.74 -0.25
C LEU A 37 7.29 6.03 -0.87
N GLU A 38 8.09 5.35 -0.05
CA GLU A 38 9.27 4.62 -0.51
C GLU A 38 8.87 3.48 -1.45
N THR A 39 7.88 2.67 -1.06
CA THR A 39 7.36 1.58 -1.91
C THR A 39 6.81 2.13 -3.23
N ALA A 40 5.98 3.18 -3.19
CA ALA A 40 5.42 3.78 -4.39
C ALA A 40 6.53 4.32 -5.34
N SER A 41 7.58 4.92 -4.78
CA SER A 41 8.73 5.41 -5.56
C SER A 41 9.49 4.26 -6.24
N ILE A 42 9.75 3.17 -5.51
CA ILE A 42 10.45 1.98 -6.06
C ILE A 42 9.61 1.33 -7.16
N VAL A 43 8.32 1.09 -6.92
CA VAL A 43 7.43 0.47 -7.92
C VAL A 43 7.30 1.35 -9.15
N ARG A 44 7.20 2.68 -9.01
CA ARG A 44 7.15 3.60 -10.14
C ARG A 44 8.43 3.61 -10.97
N LYS A 45 9.61 3.40 -10.35
CA LYS A 45 10.88 3.24 -11.08
C LYS A 45 10.93 1.96 -11.91
N GLN A 46 10.34 0.87 -11.43
CA GLN A 46 10.29 -0.41 -12.14
C GLN A 46 9.18 -0.47 -13.21
N ARG A 47 8.06 0.21 -12.96
CA ARG A 47 6.88 0.27 -13.84
C ARG A 47 6.42 1.72 -13.96
N TYR A 48 6.89 2.38 -15.02
CA TYR A 48 6.52 3.77 -15.31
C TYR A 48 5.00 3.93 -15.38
N GLY A 49 4.48 5.02 -14.82
CA GLY A 49 3.04 5.31 -14.76
C GLY A 49 2.32 4.77 -13.52
N CYS A 50 2.95 3.91 -12.71
CA CYS A 50 2.37 3.49 -11.44
C CYS A 50 2.24 4.68 -10.47
N MET A 51 1.08 4.80 -9.82
CA MET A 51 0.77 5.85 -8.85
C MET A 51 0.90 7.29 -9.37
N SER A 52 0.80 7.54 -10.68
CA SER A 52 0.99 8.91 -11.23
C SER A 52 0.00 9.94 -10.69
N TYR A 53 -1.22 9.51 -10.36
CA TYR A 53 -2.25 10.37 -9.78
C TYR A 53 -2.32 10.24 -8.27
N TYR A 54 -2.49 11.37 -7.59
CA TYR A 54 -2.66 11.41 -6.14
C TYR A 54 -3.83 10.55 -5.65
N SER A 55 -4.91 10.45 -6.41
CA SER A 55 -6.07 9.63 -6.07
C SER A 55 -5.72 8.15 -5.86
N HIS A 56 -4.82 7.58 -6.68
CA HIS A 56 -4.38 6.19 -6.50
C HIS A 56 -3.54 6.02 -5.23
N TYR A 57 -2.67 6.99 -4.95
CA TYR A 57 -1.85 6.99 -3.73
C TYR A 57 -2.71 7.12 -2.47
N SER A 58 -3.64 8.09 -2.47
CA SER A 58 -4.61 8.31 -1.39
C SER A 58 -5.49 7.08 -1.15
N HIS A 59 -5.91 6.41 -2.23
CA HIS A 59 -6.68 5.17 -2.12
C HIS A 59 -5.90 4.04 -1.44
N VAL A 60 -4.61 3.86 -1.77
CA VAL A 60 -3.77 2.87 -1.06
C VAL A 60 -3.62 3.24 0.41
N ALA A 61 -3.39 4.52 0.73
CA ALA A 61 -3.27 4.97 2.11
C ALA A 61 -4.54 4.64 2.94
N ASP A 62 -5.73 4.89 2.37
CA ASP A 62 -7.01 4.53 3.01
C ASP A 62 -7.14 3.03 3.25
N LEU A 63 -6.76 2.19 2.26
CA LEU A 63 -6.78 0.74 2.41
C LEU A 63 -5.83 0.24 3.51
N VAL A 64 -4.64 0.84 3.62
CA VAL A 64 -3.69 0.49 4.69
C VAL A 64 -4.25 0.84 6.06
N VAL A 65 -4.89 2.01 6.22
CA VAL A 65 -5.54 2.39 7.49
C VAL A 65 -6.67 1.41 7.82
N ARG A 66 -7.53 1.08 6.85
CA ARG A 66 -8.61 0.09 7.07
C ARG A 66 -8.07 -1.27 7.47
N TYR A 67 -6.99 -1.73 6.84
CA TYR A 67 -6.34 -2.98 7.19
C TYR A 67 -5.79 -2.94 8.63
N ALA A 68 -5.12 -1.86 9.01
CA ALA A 68 -4.55 -1.70 10.34
C ALA A 68 -5.61 -1.74 11.45
N VAL A 69 -6.78 -1.14 11.19
CA VAL A 69 -7.94 -1.20 12.09
C VAL A 69 -8.54 -2.62 12.11
N ALA A 70 -8.80 -3.22 10.94
CA ALA A 70 -9.47 -4.52 10.84
C ALA A 70 -8.66 -5.67 11.44
N THR A 71 -7.33 -5.59 11.40
CA THR A 71 -6.43 -6.61 11.96
C THR A 71 -6.09 -6.37 13.44
N GLY A 72 -6.57 -5.28 14.04
CA GLY A 72 -6.22 -4.91 15.42
C GLY A 72 -4.76 -4.47 15.60
N VAL A 73 -4.03 -4.21 14.51
CA VAL A 73 -2.67 -3.63 14.56
C VAL A 73 -2.71 -2.22 15.16
N VAL A 74 -3.82 -1.50 14.93
CA VAL A 74 -4.07 -0.17 15.50
C VAL A 74 -5.40 -0.18 16.23
N ASP A 75 -5.38 0.28 17.48
CA ASP A 75 -6.57 0.50 18.30
C ASP A 75 -7.02 1.96 18.21
N ILE A 76 -8.18 2.21 17.59
CA ILE A 76 -8.74 3.56 17.38
C ILE A 76 -8.99 4.26 18.72
N GLY A 77 -9.34 3.52 19.78
CA GLY A 77 -9.61 4.09 21.10
C GLY A 77 -8.41 4.80 21.70
N ARG A 78 -7.19 4.35 21.36
CA ARG A 78 -5.93 4.92 21.84
C ARG A 78 -5.39 6.07 20.99
N ILE A 79 -5.84 6.23 19.74
CA ILE A 79 -5.35 7.31 18.85
C ILE A 79 -5.76 8.69 19.38
N ASN A 80 -6.96 8.81 19.97
CA ASN A 80 -7.49 10.07 20.49
C ASN A 80 -7.13 10.35 21.96
N GLN A 81 -6.56 9.37 22.67
CA GLN A 81 -5.95 9.60 23.97
C GLN A 81 -4.55 10.18 23.75
N LYS A 82 -4.50 11.48 23.42
CA LYS A 82 -3.29 12.26 23.68
C LYS A 82 -3.21 12.45 25.19
N GLU A 83 -2.41 11.63 25.87
CA GLU A 83 -1.73 12.06 27.08
C GLU A 83 -0.66 13.11 26.72
#